data_AF-A0A6F8XMA0-F1
#
_entry.id   AF-A0A6F8XMA0-F1
#
_cell.length_a   1.000
_cell.length_b   1.000
_cell.length_c   1.000
_cell.angle_alpha   90.00
_cell.angle_beta   90.00
_cell.angle_gamma   90.00
#
_symmetry.space_group_name_H-M   'P 1'
#
loop_
_entity.id
_entity.type
_entity.pdbx_description
1 polymer ?
#
loop_
_entity_poly.entity_id
_entity_poly.type
_entity_poly.pdbx_seq_one_letter_code
_entity_poly.pdbx_strand_id
1 'polypeptide(L)'
;MTTISAGCTTRRATFACAERQVLCDKLDDLGPAAPTLCAGWTAADLAAHLVLRERRPEASVGILAKRLGGYTEAVRRRILAEHEYPRLVDLVRTAPPRWAPHRFIPWLDAAMNTVEFFVHHEDLRRAQPGWMPRPITSEYEAELWGRLSGEPGC
;
A
#
# COMPACT_ATOMS: atom_id res chain seq x y z
N MET A 1 9.11 -3.44 27.45
CA MET A 1 10.19 -2.83 26.65
C MET A 1 10.03 -3.33 25.22
N THR A 2 9.36 -2.55 24.37
CA THR A 2 9.06 -2.93 22.98
C THR A 2 10.15 -2.37 22.08
N THR A 3 10.90 -3.25 21.42
CA THR A 3 11.98 -2.89 20.51
C THR A 3 11.38 -2.27 19.24
N ILE A 4 11.55 -0.96 19.08
CA ILE A 4 11.23 -0.25 17.84
C ILE A 4 12.31 -0.62 16.82
N SER A 5 11.92 -1.27 15.72
CA SER A 5 12.81 -1.59 14.61
C SER A 5 13.39 -0.32 13.97
N ALA A 6 14.69 -0.33 13.69
CA ALA A 6 15.54 0.81 13.32
C ALA A 6 15.33 1.34 11.88
N GLY A 7 14.08 1.56 11.47
CA GLY A 7 13.72 1.86 10.08
C GLY A 7 13.49 3.34 9.75
N CYS A 8 12.99 4.15 10.69
CA CYS A 8 12.28 5.37 10.33
C CYS A 8 12.67 6.57 11.21
N THR A 9 13.37 7.55 10.64
CA THR A 9 13.91 8.71 11.39
C THR A 9 13.19 10.03 11.06
N THR A 10 12.10 10.03 10.27
CA THR A 10 11.31 11.23 9.95
C THR A 10 9.81 11.02 10.14
N ARG A 11 9.11 12.02 10.70
CA ARG A 11 7.66 11.99 11.02
C ARG A 11 6.77 11.55 9.84
N ARG A 12 7.10 11.94 8.61
CA ARG A 12 6.37 11.50 7.40
C ARG A 12 6.53 10.02 7.09
N ALA A 13 7.75 9.50 7.26
CA ALA A 13 8.00 8.07 7.14
C ALA A 13 7.27 7.28 8.26
N THR A 14 6.91 7.92 9.38
CA THR A 14 6.12 7.26 10.43
C THR A 14 4.68 6.99 10.02
N PHE A 15 4.01 7.86 9.25
CA PHE A 15 2.64 7.62 8.79
C PHE A 15 2.56 6.48 7.79
N ALA A 16 3.41 6.47 6.74
CA ALA A 16 3.46 5.35 5.79
C ALA A 16 3.79 4.02 6.48
N CYS A 17 4.73 4.01 7.44
CA CYS A 17 5.05 2.80 8.19
C CYS A 17 3.90 2.33 9.09
N ALA A 18 3.26 3.24 9.82
CA ALA A 18 2.12 2.91 10.68
C ALA A 18 0.93 2.40 9.85
N GLU A 19 0.60 3.10 8.77
CA GLU A 19 -0.52 2.75 7.90
C GLU A 19 -0.28 1.39 7.20
N ARG A 20 0.96 1.11 6.77
CA ARG A 20 1.34 -0.22 6.26
C ARG A 20 1.05 -1.33 7.26
N GLN A 21 1.38 -1.14 8.54
CA GLN A 21 1.17 -2.19 9.55
C GLN A 21 -0.33 -2.48 9.73
N VAL A 22 -1.14 -1.44 9.94
CA VAL A 22 -2.60 -1.63 10.13
C VAL A 22 -3.30 -2.15 8.88
N LEU A 23 -2.81 -1.80 7.69
CA LEU A 23 -3.25 -2.39 6.43
C LEU A 23 -2.96 -3.90 6.38
N CYS A 24 -1.74 -4.31 6.76
CA CYS A 24 -1.37 -5.73 6.77
C CYS A 24 -2.16 -6.50 7.82
N ASP A 25 -2.38 -5.94 9.00
CA ASP A 25 -3.24 -6.54 10.03
C ASP A 25 -4.67 -6.74 9.50
N LYS A 26 -5.20 -5.76 8.76
CA LYS A 26 -6.52 -5.88 8.15
C LYS A 26 -6.59 -6.93 7.05
N LEU A 27 -5.51 -7.11 6.28
CA LEU A 27 -5.41 -8.19 5.29
C LEU A 27 -5.42 -9.55 5.99
N ASP A 28 -4.62 -9.72 7.04
CA ASP A 28 -4.58 -10.95 7.84
C ASP A 28 -5.96 -11.30 8.44
N ASP A 29 -6.72 -10.29 8.92
CA ASP A 29 -8.07 -10.47 9.47
C ASP A 29 -9.12 -10.94 8.44
N LEU A 30 -8.98 -10.52 7.18
CA LEU A 30 -10.00 -10.70 6.15
C LEU A 30 -9.84 -11.97 5.32
N GLY A 31 -8.60 -12.41 5.11
CA GLY A 31 -8.28 -13.54 4.24
C GLY A 31 -8.36 -13.21 2.74
N PRO A 32 -7.88 -14.14 1.87
CA PRO A 32 -7.56 -13.84 0.47
C PRO A 32 -8.76 -13.45 -0.40
N ALA A 33 -9.94 -13.99 -0.11
CA ALA A 33 -11.14 -13.82 -0.93
C ALA A 33 -11.99 -12.60 -0.55
N ALA A 34 -11.61 -11.85 0.49
CA ALA A 34 -12.42 -10.74 0.96
C ALA A 34 -12.58 -9.65 -0.10
N PRO A 35 -13.76 -9.01 -0.18
CA PRO A 35 -14.01 -7.98 -1.18
C PRO A 35 -13.22 -6.71 -0.88
N THR A 36 -12.96 -5.93 -1.93
CA THR A 36 -12.39 -4.58 -1.85
C THR A 36 -13.28 -3.62 -2.64
N LEU A 37 -13.11 -2.31 -2.43
CA LEU A 37 -13.76 -1.31 -3.31
C LEU A 37 -13.10 -1.20 -4.69
N CYS A 38 -11.93 -1.82 -4.89
CA CYS A 38 -11.35 -1.96 -6.21
C CYS A 38 -12.17 -3.00 -7.01
N ALA A 39 -12.93 -2.53 -7.99
CA ALA A 39 -13.88 -3.37 -8.73
C ALA A 39 -13.20 -4.63 -9.30
N GLY A 40 -13.73 -5.80 -8.94
CA GLY A 40 -13.22 -7.11 -9.37
C GLY A 40 -11.95 -7.56 -8.66
N TRP A 41 -11.51 -6.89 -7.60
CA TRP A 41 -10.32 -7.26 -6.83
C TRP A 41 -10.71 -7.84 -5.46
N THR A 42 -10.08 -8.96 -5.14
CA THR A 42 -10.05 -9.55 -3.78
C THR A 42 -8.93 -8.93 -2.94
N ALA A 43 -8.89 -9.27 -1.64
CA ALA A 43 -7.78 -8.89 -0.77
C ALA A 43 -6.43 -9.45 -1.27
N ALA A 44 -6.42 -10.66 -1.86
CA ALA A 44 -5.21 -11.20 -2.48
C ALA A 44 -4.75 -10.35 -3.68
N ASP A 45 -5.69 -9.97 -4.55
CA ASP A 45 -5.43 -9.09 -5.70
C ASP A 45 -4.80 -7.76 -5.27
N LEU A 46 -5.32 -7.16 -4.19
CA LEU A 46 -4.82 -5.93 -3.61
C LEU A 46 -3.43 -6.10 -3.00
N ALA A 47 -3.19 -7.19 -2.26
CA ALA A 47 -1.86 -7.49 -1.72
C ALA A 47 -0.82 -7.67 -2.83
N ALA A 48 -1.16 -8.40 -3.89
CA ALA A 48 -0.30 -8.58 -5.06
C ALA A 48 -0.03 -7.25 -5.79
N HIS A 49 -1.03 -6.36 -5.86
CA HIS A 49 -0.85 -5.01 -6.41
C HIS A 49 0.18 -4.20 -5.61
N LEU A 50 0.09 -4.20 -4.28
CA LEU A 50 1.03 -3.49 -3.41
C LEU A 50 2.46 -4.05 -3.55
N VAL A 51 2.60 -5.38 -3.64
CA VAL A 51 3.89 -6.06 -3.89
C VAL A 51 4.46 -5.65 -5.25
N LEU A 52 3.65 -5.67 -6.31
CA LEU A 52 4.05 -5.24 -7.65
C LEU A 52 4.54 -3.80 -7.61
N ARG A 53 3.72 -2.90 -7.06
CA ARG A 53 3.97 -1.46 -7.03
C ARG A 53 5.35 -1.15 -6.45
N GLU A 54 5.67 -1.78 -5.31
CA GLU A 54 6.89 -1.50 -4.57
C GLU A 54 8.14 -2.24 -5.10
N ARG A 55 7.97 -3.41 -5.72
CA ARG A 55 9.10 -4.30 -6.06
C ARG A 55 9.37 -4.44 -7.56
N ARG A 56 8.45 -4.02 -8.43
CA ARG A 56 8.52 -4.18 -9.89
C ARG A 56 8.36 -2.81 -10.57
N PRO A 57 9.33 -1.90 -10.41
CA PRO A 57 9.23 -0.52 -10.92
C PRO A 57 8.92 -0.45 -12.42
N GLU A 58 9.39 -1.42 -13.21
CA GLU A 58 9.09 -1.54 -14.64
C GLU A 58 7.61 -1.84 -14.92
N ALA A 59 6.97 -2.64 -14.08
CA ALA A 59 5.55 -3.00 -14.21
C ALA A 59 4.63 -1.93 -13.63
N SER A 60 5.12 -1.15 -12.67
CA SER A 60 4.39 -0.04 -12.06
C SER A 60 4.20 1.15 -13.01
N VAL A 61 5.05 1.30 -14.04
CA VAL A 61 4.85 2.33 -15.09
C VAL A 61 3.50 2.15 -15.81
N GLY A 62 3.01 0.90 -15.93
CA GLY A 62 1.70 0.63 -16.53
C GLY A 62 0.50 0.99 -15.67
N ILE A 63 0.70 1.31 -14.38
CA ILE A 63 -0.33 1.91 -13.52
C ILE A 63 -0.65 3.33 -14.01
N LEU A 64 0.37 4.08 -14.45
CA LEU A 64 0.22 5.46 -14.92
C LEU A 64 -0.14 5.53 -16.41
N ALA A 65 0.39 4.62 -17.22
CA ALA A 65 0.15 4.57 -18.66
C ALA A 65 -0.92 3.51 -19.01
N LYS A 66 -2.18 3.94 -19.21
CA LYS A 66 -3.32 3.05 -19.54
C LYS A 66 -3.03 2.01 -20.65
N ARG A 67 -2.17 2.33 -21.62
CA ARG A 67 -1.76 1.42 -22.72
C ARG A 67 -0.96 0.20 -22.24
N LEU A 68 -0.29 0.30 -21.10
CA LEU A 68 0.50 -0.76 -20.48
C LEU A 68 -0.27 -1.49 -19.37
N GLY A 69 -1.55 -1.15 -19.13
CA GLY A 69 -2.36 -1.76 -18.07
C GLY A 69 -2.49 -3.28 -18.20
N GLY A 70 -2.48 -3.83 -19.43
CA GLY A 70 -2.48 -5.27 -19.65
C GLY A 70 -1.19 -5.97 -19.18
N TYR A 71 -0.03 -5.31 -19.28
CA TYR A 71 1.24 -5.83 -18.76
C TYR A 71 1.25 -5.82 -17.22
N THR A 72 0.83 -4.72 -16.60
CA THR A 72 0.69 -4.63 -15.14
C THR A 72 -0.25 -5.69 -14.60
N GLU A 73 -1.38 -5.92 -15.28
CA GLU A 73 -2.33 -6.97 -14.92
C GLU A 73 -1.72 -8.38 -15.01
N ALA A 74 -0.98 -8.67 -16.08
CA ALA A 74 -0.31 -9.94 -16.24
C ALA A 74 0.74 -10.20 -15.13
N VAL A 75 1.52 -9.17 -14.76
CA VAL A 75 2.50 -9.27 -13.67
C VAL A 75 1.82 -9.48 -12.32
N ARG A 76 0.70 -8.77 -12.06
CA ARG A 76 -0.09 -8.95 -10.84
C ARG A 76 -0.63 -10.37 -10.71
N ARG A 77 -1.22 -10.91 -11.78
CA ARG A 77 -1.70 -12.30 -11.82
C ARG A 77 -0.58 -13.31 -11.63
N ARG A 78 0.60 -13.02 -12.17
CA ARG A 78 1.79 -13.86 -11.94
C ARG A 78 2.21 -13.85 -10.47
N ILE A 79 2.25 -12.68 -9.83
CA ILE A 79 2.54 -12.55 -8.39
C ILE A 79 1.54 -13.35 -7.56
N LEU A 80 0.24 -13.29 -7.90
CA LEU A 80 -0.80 -14.11 -7.25
C LEU A 80 -0.58 -15.61 -7.43
N ALA A 81 -0.14 -16.04 -8.61
CA ALA A 81 0.10 -17.45 -8.90
C ALA A 81 1.38 -17.99 -8.24
N GLU A 82 2.37 -17.14 -7.97
CA GLU A 82 3.68 -17.52 -7.43
C GLU A 82 3.75 -17.45 -5.89
N HIS A 83 2.76 -16.85 -5.23
CA HIS A 83 2.78 -16.61 -3.79
C HIS A 83 1.46 -16.94 -3.10
N GLU A 84 1.56 -17.73 -2.03
CA GLU A 84 0.47 -17.91 -1.06
C GLU A 84 0.10 -16.58 -0.40
N TYR A 85 -1.17 -16.42 -0.04
CA TYR A 85 -1.68 -15.17 0.52
C TYR A 85 -0.91 -14.64 1.74
N PRO A 86 -0.61 -15.45 2.79
CA PRO A 86 0.20 -14.98 3.92
C PRO A 86 1.57 -14.45 3.48
N ARG A 87 2.15 -15.07 2.45
CA ARG A 87 3.44 -14.62 1.91
C ARG A 87 3.33 -13.27 1.22
N LEU A 88 2.22 -12.99 0.53
CA LEU A 88 1.95 -11.67 -0.04
C LEU A 88 1.83 -10.61 1.06
N VAL A 89 1.09 -10.90 2.13
CA VAL A 89 0.94 -9.97 3.26
C VAL A 89 2.30 -9.69 3.91
N ASP A 90 3.14 -10.71 4.12
CA ASP A 90 4.50 -10.52 4.63
C ASP A 90 5.38 -9.66 3.72
N LEU A 91 5.25 -9.82 2.40
CA LEU A 91 5.96 -9.03 1.42
C LEU A 91 5.53 -7.56 1.42
N VAL A 92 4.24 -7.28 1.70
CA VAL A 92 3.73 -5.91 1.89
C VAL A 92 4.18 -5.37 3.24
N ARG A 93 4.12 -6.17 4.31
CA ARG A 93 4.50 -5.77 5.67
C ARG A 93 5.98 -5.38 5.76
N THR A 94 6.81 -6.06 4.99
CA THR A 94 8.26 -5.84 4.95
C THR A 94 8.63 -4.89 3.82
N ALA A 95 9.03 -3.66 4.17
CA ALA A 95 9.58 -2.73 3.18
C ALA A 95 10.81 -3.35 2.47
N PRO A 96 11.01 -3.07 1.16
CA PRO A 96 12.16 -3.59 0.44
C PRO A 96 13.50 -3.12 1.04
N PRO A 97 14.60 -3.82 0.72
CA PRO A 97 15.92 -3.45 1.21
C PRO A 97 16.32 -2.03 0.80
N ARG A 98 17.02 -1.32 1.70
CA ARG A 98 17.40 0.10 1.51
C ARG A 98 18.28 0.38 0.28
N TRP A 99 18.95 -0.65 -0.24
CA TRP A 99 19.84 -0.59 -1.41
C TRP A 99 19.11 -0.82 -2.74
N ALA A 100 17.82 -1.10 -2.71
CA ALA A 100 17.11 -1.48 -3.91
C ALA A 100 16.81 -0.26 -4.83
N PRO A 101 16.88 -0.42 -6.16
CA PRO A 101 16.87 0.70 -7.12
C PRO A 101 15.62 1.57 -7.07
N HIS A 102 14.49 1.00 -6.64
CA HIS A 102 13.18 1.65 -6.64
C HIS A 102 13.06 2.81 -5.63
N ARG A 103 13.99 2.96 -4.67
CA ARG A 103 14.01 4.12 -3.77
C ARG A 103 14.31 5.44 -4.48
N PHE A 104 14.92 5.39 -5.66
CA PHE A 104 15.26 6.57 -6.46
C PHE A 104 14.13 7.02 -7.40
N ILE A 105 12.98 6.36 -7.33
CA ILE A 105 11.82 6.66 -8.15
C ILE A 105 10.90 7.59 -7.36
N PRO A 106 10.70 8.86 -7.78
CA PRO A 106 10.00 9.86 -6.97
C PRO A 106 8.58 9.47 -6.54
N TRP A 107 7.84 8.73 -7.37
CA TRP A 107 6.47 8.30 -7.05
C TRP A 107 6.39 7.11 -6.06
N LEU A 108 7.53 6.48 -5.73
CA LEU A 108 7.67 5.45 -4.69
C LEU A 108 8.21 6.01 -3.37
N ASP A 109 8.29 7.34 -3.25
CA ASP A 109 8.73 7.99 -2.03
C ASP A 109 7.78 7.72 -0.85
N ALA A 110 8.27 7.97 0.36
CA ALA A 110 7.50 7.73 1.59
C ALA A 110 6.17 8.53 1.61
N ALA A 111 6.12 9.66 0.91
CA ALA A 111 4.95 10.53 0.84
C ALA A 111 3.81 9.90 0.02
N MET A 112 4.12 9.39 -1.16
CA MET A 112 3.17 8.65 -1.99
C MET A 112 2.75 7.33 -1.36
N ASN A 113 3.68 6.65 -0.67
CA ASN A 113 3.35 5.44 0.08
C ASN A 113 2.29 5.68 1.18
N THR A 114 2.29 6.85 1.83
CA THR A 114 1.27 7.18 2.85
C THR A 114 -0.13 7.18 2.26
N VAL A 115 -0.35 7.85 1.12
CA VAL A 115 -1.67 7.92 0.47
C VAL A 115 -2.11 6.55 -0.02
N GLU A 116 -1.20 5.81 -0.65
CA GLU A 116 -1.49 4.51 -1.25
C GLU A 116 -1.89 3.47 -0.21
N PHE A 117 -1.16 3.40 0.91
CA PHE A 117 -1.56 2.51 2.00
C PHE A 117 -2.86 2.95 2.66
N PHE A 118 -3.09 4.25 2.82
CA PHE A 118 -4.32 4.77 3.39
C PHE A 118 -5.54 4.42 2.53
N VAL A 119 -5.48 4.71 1.23
CA VAL A 119 -6.58 4.47 0.28
C VAL A 119 -6.91 2.97 0.24
N HIS A 120 -5.90 2.12 0.09
CA HIS A 120 -6.14 0.69 -0.02
C HIS A 120 -6.52 0.02 1.30
N HIS A 121 -6.13 0.59 2.43
CA HIS A 121 -6.68 0.18 3.73
C HIS A 121 -8.16 0.55 3.84
N GLU A 122 -8.55 1.75 3.42
CA GLU A 122 -9.96 2.15 3.38
C GLU A 122 -10.77 1.34 2.34
N ASP A 123 -10.18 0.94 1.21
CA ASP A 123 -10.83 0.05 0.24
C ASP A 123 -11.19 -1.31 0.85
N LEU A 124 -10.29 -1.88 1.65
CA LEU A 124 -10.58 -3.12 2.39
C LEU A 124 -11.64 -2.89 3.44
N ARG A 125 -11.46 -1.86 4.28
CA ARG A 125 -12.35 -1.56 5.40
C ARG A 125 -13.78 -1.31 4.93
N ARG A 126 -13.95 -0.43 3.96
CA ARG A 126 -15.26 0.04 3.48
C ARG A 126 -16.02 -1.00 2.66
N ALA A 127 -15.33 -1.99 2.13
CA ALA A 127 -15.94 -3.12 1.44
C ALA A 127 -16.56 -4.16 2.39
N GLN A 128 -16.31 -4.05 3.71
CA GLN A 128 -16.84 -5.01 4.68
C GLN A 128 -18.20 -4.60 5.24
N PRO A 129 -19.06 -5.58 5.60
CA PRO A 129 -20.28 -5.29 6.34
C PRO A 129 -19.96 -4.64 7.68
N GLY A 130 -20.80 -3.68 8.10
CA GLY A 130 -20.65 -3.01 9.40
C GLY A 130 -19.48 -2.04 9.49
N TRP A 131 -18.89 -1.64 8.35
CA TRP A 131 -17.86 -0.59 8.34
C TRP A 131 -18.36 0.69 8.99
N MET A 132 -17.47 1.31 9.78
CA MET A 132 -17.66 2.64 10.34
C MET A 132 -16.45 3.52 10.00
N PRO A 133 -16.66 4.85 9.82
CA PRO A 133 -15.57 5.81 9.70
C PRO A 133 -14.59 5.66 10.85
N ARG A 134 -13.28 5.67 10.55
CA ARG A 134 -12.26 5.74 11.60
C ARG A 134 -11.86 7.19 11.85
N PRO A 135 -11.64 7.59 13.11
CA PRO A 135 -10.99 8.86 13.38
C PRO A 135 -9.53 8.80 12.89
N ILE A 136 -9.11 9.87 12.22
CA ILE A 136 -7.69 10.16 11.97
C ILE A 136 -7.35 11.47 12.66
N THR A 137 -6.10 11.64 13.06
CA THR A 137 -5.68 12.88 13.71
C THR A 137 -5.65 14.01 12.67
N SER A 138 -5.83 15.26 13.12
CA SER A 138 -5.74 16.44 12.25
C SER A 138 -4.41 16.54 11.52
N GLU A 139 -3.31 16.08 12.14
CA GLU A 139 -1.99 16.06 11.50
C GLU A 139 -1.92 15.01 10.40
N TYR A 140 -2.55 13.85 10.58
CA TYR A 140 -2.58 12.82 9.55
C TYR A 140 -3.45 13.25 8.36
N GLU A 141 -4.60 13.86 8.65
CA GLU A 141 -5.48 14.45 7.63
C GLU A 141 -4.77 15.56 6.84
N ALA A 142 -4.06 16.47 7.52
CA ALA A 142 -3.30 17.53 6.86
C ALA A 142 -2.16 16.98 5.97
N GLU A 143 -1.46 15.92 6.42
CA GLU A 143 -0.46 15.25 5.60
C GLU A 143 -1.11 14.63 4.35
N LEU A 144 -2.23 13.91 4.48
CA LEU A 144 -2.96 13.33 3.35
C LEU A 144 -3.41 14.41 2.36
N TRP A 145 -4.00 15.50 2.85
CA TRP A 145 -4.48 16.60 2.03
C TRP A 145 -3.35 17.30 1.27
N GLY A 146 -2.23 17.60 1.95
CA GLY A 146 -1.06 18.21 1.32
C GLY A 146 -0.46 17.36 0.19
N ARG A 147 -0.62 16.03 0.23
CA ARG A 147 -0.19 15.15 -0.88
C ARG A 147 -1.09 15.22 -2.10
N LEU A 148 -2.37 15.52 -1.91
CA LEU A 148 -3.35 15.58 -3.00
C LEU A 148 -3.41 16.97 -3.65
N SER A 149 -3.24 18.03 -2.85
CA SER A 149 -3.33 19.41 -3.33
C SER A 149 -2.03 19.95 -3.93
N GLY A 150 -0.89 19.30 -3.68
CA GLY A 150 0.43 19.79 -4.07
C GLY A 150 0.95 20.94 -3.18
N GLU A 151 0.17 21.34 -2.18
CA GLU A 151 0.55 22.33 -1.17
C GLU A 151 1.35 21.63 -0.06
N PRO A 152 2.53 22.14 0.35
CA PRO A 152 3.20 21.60 1.52
C PRO A 152 2.28 21.76 2.74
N GLY A 153 1.88 20.65 3.35
CA GLY A 153 1.11 20.66 4.59
C GLY A 153 1.74 21.60 5.62
N CYS A 154 0.88 22.41 6.25
CA CYS A 154 1.18 23.57 7.10
C CYS A 154 2.48 23.53 7.89
#